data_AF-A0A9D7I289-F1
#
_entry.id   AF-A0A9D7I289-F1
#
_cell.length_a   1.000
_cell.length_b   1.000
_cell.length_c   1.000
_cell.angle_alpha   90.00
_cell.angle_beta   90.00
_cell.angle_gamma   90.00
#
_symmetry.space_group_name_H-M   'P 1'
#
loop_
_entity.id
_entity.type
_entity.pdbx_description
1 polymer ?
#
loop_
_entity_poly.entity_id
_entity_poly.type
_entity_poly.pdbx_seq_one_letter_code
_entity_poly.pdbx_strand_id
1 'polypeptide(L)'
;MRWKKNCRQNNRSMIKNYDLVRAKEEINDKIPRYSLGVVLDVSADGTFFVIEFFDDKENTLDGGATIVKSEQVFLYESHSS
;
A
#
# COMPACT_ATOMS: atom_id res chain seq x y z
N MET A 1 -39.88 -11.51 -7.07
CA MET A 1 -38.84 -10.99 -6.15
C MET A 1 -37.51 -10.95 -6.89
N ARG A 2 -36.93 -9.76 -7.12
CA ARG A 2 -35.74 -9.57 -7.94
C ARG A 2 -34.60 -9.11 -7.02
N TRP A 3 -33.71 -10.01 -6.65
CA TRP A 3 -32.52 -9.69 -5.86
C TRP A 3 -31.51 -8.97 -6.76
N LYS A 4 -31.39 -7.64 -6.62
CA LYS A 4 -30.23 -6.91 -7.15
C LYS A 4 -29.07 -7.18 -6.21
N LYS A 5 -28.16 -8.08 -6.60
CA LYS A 5 -26.81 -8.12 -6.02
C LYS A 5 -26.12 -6.81 -6.42
N ASN A 6 -26.08 -5.84 -5.52
CA ASN A 6 -25.15 -4.73 -5.61
C ASN A 6 -23.75 -5.28 -5.35
N CYS A 7 -23.14 -5.86 -6.39
CA CYS A 7 -21.71 -6.02 -6.43
C CYS A 7 -21.13 -4.62 -6.58
N ARG A 8 -20.91 -3.90 -5.46
CA ARG A 8 -19.86 -2.89 -5.43
C ARG A 8 -18.56 -3.66 -5.61
N GLN A 9 -18.16 -3.86 -6.85
CA GLN A 9 -16.79 -4.22 -7.17
C GLN A 9 -15.96 -3.06 -6.64
N ASN A 10 -15.43 -3.25 -5.43
CA ASN A 10 -14.40 -2.42 -4.86
C ASN A 10 -13.22 -2.63 -5.80
N ASN A 11 -13.11 -1.77 -6.81
CA ASN A 11 -12.11 -1.85 -7.86
C ASN A 11 -10.77 -1.39 -7.23
N ARG A 12 -10.29 -2.14 -6.24
CA ARG A 12 -8.94 -1.95 -5.73
C ARG A 12 -8.02 -2.37 -6.86
N SER A 13 -7.44 -1.38 -7.54
CA SER A 13 -6.35 -1.62 -8.47
C SER A 13 -5.34 -2.55 -7.79
N MET A 14 -4.96 -3.62 -8.47
CA MET A 14 -3.93 -4.52 -7.97
C MET A 14 -2.62 -3.74 -7.89
N ILE A 15 -2.01 -3.70 -6.71
CA ILE A 15 -0.72 -3.05 -6.47
C ILE A 15 0.35 -3.79 -7.28
N LYS A 16 1.21 -3.04 -7.96
CA LYS A 16 2.30 -3.51 -8.83
C LYS A 16 3.66 -3.03 -8.32
N ASN A 17 4.72 -3.59 -8.89
CA ASN A 17 6.07 -3.11 -8.67
C ASN A 17 6.15 -1.62 -9.07
N TYR A 18 6.82 -0.84 -8.25
CA TYR A 18 7.01 0.61 -8.32
C TYR A 18 5.77 1.46 -8.04
N ASP A 19 4.66 0.87 -7.56
CA ASP A 19 3.53 1.66 -7.06
C ASP A 19 3.88 2.38 -5.76
N LEU A 20 3.44 3.64 -5.68
CA LEU A 20 3.46 4.42 -4.45
C LEU A 20 2.28 4.01 -3.56
N VAL A 21 2.55 3.72 -2.30
CA VAL A 21 1.57 3.28 -1.31
C VAL A 21 1.71 4.07 -0.01
N ARG A 22 0.68 3.97 0.84
CA ARG A 22 0.68 4.44 2.22
C ARG A 22 0.46 3.29 3.18
N ALA A 23 1.13 3.37 4.33
CA ALA A 23 0.89 2.49 5.46
C ALA A 23 -0.40 2.87 6.21
N LYS A 24 -1.13 1.86 6.73
CA LYS A 24 -2.20 2.09 7.70
C LYS A 24 -1.64 2.58 9.04
N GLU A 25 -2.45 3.32 9.80
CA GLU A 25 -2.05 3.95 11.07
C GLU A 25 -1.62 2.97 12.20
N GLU A 26 -1.74 1.65 12.03
CA GLU A 26 -1.41 0.68 13.10
C GLU A 26 -0.50 -0.45 12.63
N ILE A 27 0.20 -0.29 11.50
CA ILE A 27 1.20 -1.29 11.15
C ILE A 27 2.37 -1.14 12.13
N ASN A 28 2.52 -2.12 13.03
CA ASN A 28 3.69 -2.53 13.83
C ASN A 28 4.78 -1.45 14.08
N ASP A 29 5.30 -1.30 15.31
CA ASP A 29 6.24 -0.23 15.75
C ASP A 29 7.46 0.10 14.85
N LYS A 30 7.75 -0.74 13.86
CA LYS A 30 8.77 -0.57 12.82
C LYS A 30 8.36 0.32 11.64
N ILE A 31 7.07 0.60 11.42
CA ILE A 31 6.59 1.37 10.26
C ILE A 31 5.90 2.65 10.76
N PRO A 32 6.45 3.84 10.47
CA PRO A 32 5.86 5.10 10.89
C PRO A 32 4.48 5.34 10.27
N ARG A 33 3.54 5.88 11.07
CA ARG A 33 2.13 6.13 10.67
C ARG A 33 1.94 7.00 9.43
N TYR A 34 2.93 7.82 9.09
CA TYR A 34 2.86 8.79 8.00
C TYR A 34 3.85 8.49 6.87
N SER A 35 4.42 7.28 6.85
CA SER A 35 5.31 6.91 5.76
C SER A 35 4.52 6.72 4.47
N LEU A 36 5.04 7.35 3.42
CA LEU A 36 4.81 6.94 2.06
C LEU A 36 5.80 5.79 1.76
N GLY A 37 5.48 4.91 0.83
CA GLY A 37 6.41 3.86 0.46
C GLY A 37 6.26 3.39 -0.97
N VAL A 38 7.35 2.90 -1.56
CA VAL A 38 7.36 2.33 -2.91
C VAL A 38 7.46 0.83 -2.81
N VAL A 39 6.58 0.15 -3.53
CA VAL A 39 6.63 -1.31 -3.68
C VAL A 39 7.80 -1.65 -4.59
N LEU A 40 8.80 -2.37 -4.06
CA LEU A 40 9.95 -2.84 -4.83
C LEU A 40 9.65 -4.17 -5.53
N ASP A 41 8.90 -5.04 -4.85
CA ASP A 41 8.53 -6.35 -5.37
C ASP A 41 7.21 -6.85 -4.77
N VAL A 42 6.53 -7.72 -5.53
CA VAL A 42 5.24 -8.32 -5.18
C VAL A 42 5.36 -9.84 -5.28
N SER A 43 4.93 -10.56 -4.24
CA SER A 43 4.89 -12.02 -4.29
C SER A 43 3.98 -12.52 -5.41
N ALA A 44 4.22 -13.73 -5.92
CA ALA A 44 3.48 -14.29 -7.05
C ALA A 44 1.95 -14.36 -6.84
N ASP A 45 1.49 -14.42 -5.59
CA ASP A 45 0.09 -14.45 -5.17
C ASP A 45 -0.45 -13.06 -4.74
N GLY A 46 0.40 -12.03 -4.73
CA GLY A 46 0.04 -10.66 -4.34
C GLY A 46 -0.31 -10.48 -2.86
N THR A 47 0.06 -11.42 -1.99
CA THR A 47 -0.21 -11.30 -0.54
C THR A 47 0.84 -10.48 0.19
N PHE A 48 2.11 -10.55 -0.25
CA PHE A 48 3.24 -9.87 0.38
C PHE A 48 3.97 -8.93 -0.58
N PHE A 49 4.51 -7.87 0.00
CA PHE A 49 5.16 -6.77 -0.72
C PHE A 49 6.46 -6.44 0.00
N VAL A 50 7.53 -6.25 -0.77
CA VAL A 50 8.75 -5.60 -0.27
C VAL A 50 8.58 -4.11 -0.51
N ILE A 51 8.59 -3.30 0.55
CA ILE A 51 8.30 -1.86 0.47
C ILE A 51 9.42 -1.06 1.14
N GLU A 52 9.92 -0.07 0.42
CA GLU A 52 10.81 0.97 0.96
C GLU A 52 10.00 2.20 1.36
N PHE A 53 10.29 2.78 2.54
CA PHE A 53 9.51 3.89 3.10
C PHE A 53 10.26 5.22 3.08
N PHE A 54 9.50 6.29 2.86
CA PHE A 54 9.94 7.68 2.87
C PHE A 54 8.87 8.59 3.46
N ASP A 55 9.25 9.82 3.80
CA ASP A 55 8.33 10.86 4.28
C ASP A 55 7.65 11.63 3.13
N ASP A 56 6.83 12.62 3.47
CA ASP A 56 6.15 13.51 2.52
C ASP A 56 7.09 14.44 1.74
N LYS A 57 8.37 14.46 2.10
CA LYS A 57 9.45 15.22 1.44
C LYS A 57 10.40 14.29 0.68
N GLU A 58 10.01 13.04 0.47
CA GLU A 58 10.79 12.01 -0.23
C GLU A 58 12.12 11.65 0.45
N ASN A 59 12.27 11.95 1.75
CA ASN A 59 13.42 11.48 2.52
C ASN A 59 13.21 10.02 2.91
N THR A 60 14.18 9.17 2.61
CA THR A 60 14.20 7.78 3.08
C THR A 60 14.14 7.74 4.60
N LEU A 61 13.22 6.94 5.14
CA LEU A 61 13.14 6.70 6.57
C LEU A 61 14.15 5.61 6.95
N ASP A 62 14.95 5.86 8.00
CA ASP A 62 15.93 4.90 8.51
C ASP A 62 15.27 3.54 8.80
N GLY A 63 15.79 2.45 8.20
CA GLY A 63 15.21 1.10 8.34
C GLY A 63 15.15 0.26 7.06
N GLY A 64 15.47 0.82 5.89
CA GLY A 64 15.51 0.10 4.62
C GLY A 64 14.13 -0.43 4.17
N ALA A 65 14.13 -1.44 3.30
CA ALA A 65 12.90 -2.09 2.86
C ALA A 65 12.36 -3.09 3.90
N THR A 66 11.05 -3.23 3.99
CA THR A 66 10.39 -4.23 4.83
C THR A 66 9.36 -5.05 4.06
N ILE A 67 8.97 -6.18 4.63
CA ILE A 67 7.91 -7.02 4.07
C ILE A 67 6.59 -6.67 4.77
N VAL A 68 5.58 -6.33 3.99
CA VAL A 68 4.21 -6.07 4.48
C VAL A 68 3.19 -6.89 3.71
N LYS A 69 2.00 -7.04 4.29
CA LYS A 69 0.85 -7.67 3.64
C LYS A 69 0.03 -6.64 2.87
N SER A 70 -0.68 -7.07 1.82
CA SER A 70 -1.60 -6.20 1.05
C SER A 70 -2.62 -5.49 1.92
N GLU A 71 -3.12 -6.15 2.97
CA GLU A 71 -4.11 -5.58 3.88
C GLU A 71 -3.55 -4.47 4.76
N GLN A 72 -2.23 -4.31 4.84
CA GLN A 72 -1.58 -3.32 5.69
C GLN A 72 -1.34 -1.99 4.95
N VAL A 73 -1.40 -1.98 3.62
CA VAL A 73 -1.12 -0.80 2.80
C VAL A 73 -2.28 -0.45 1.87
N PHE A 74 -2.24 0.76 1.30
CA PHE A 74 -3.18 1.20 0.26
C PHE A 74 -2.47 2.04 -0.79
N LEU A 75 -2.96 2.00 -2.04
CA LEU A 75 -2.38 2.76 -3.14
C LEU A 75 -2.47 4.27 -2.84
N TYR A 76 -1.38 4.98 -3.08
CA TYR A 76 -1.35 6.42 -2.99
C TYR A 76 -2.08 7.01 -4.19
N GLU A 77 -3.32 7.41 -3.99
CA GLU A 77 -4.05 8.18 -4.99
C GLU A 77 -3.71 9.67 -4.80
N SER A 78 -2.78 10.16 -5.62
CA SER A 78 -2.67 11.59 -5.88
C SER A 78 -4.00 12.01 -6.50
N HIS A 79 -4.84 12.73 -5.75
CA HIS A 79 -5.90 13.52 -6.35
C HIS A 79 -5.25 14.61 -7.20
N SER A 80 -4.93 14.29 -8.46
CA SER A 80 -4.66 15.29 -9.48
C SER A 80 -5.96 16.05 -9.70
N SER A 81 -6.04 17.20 -9.04
CA SER A 81 -7.09 18.20 -9.24
C SER A 81 -6.82 18.98 -10.53
#